data_AF-A0A2A8C6K6-F1
#
_entry.id   AF-A0A2A8C6K6-F1
#
_cell.length_a   1.000
_cell.length_b   1.000
_cell.length_c   1.000
_cell.angle_alpha   90.00
_cell.angle_beta   90.00
_cell.angle_gamma   90.00
#
_symmetry.space_group_name_H-M   'P 1'
#
loop_
_entity.id
_entity.type
_entity.pdbx_description
1 polymer ?
#
loop_
_entity_poly.entity_id
_entity_poly.type
_entity_poly.pdbx_seq_one_letter_code
_entity_poly.pdbx_strand_id
1 'polypeptide(L)'
;MLFVYYVYNNSSYIKFEKKEPVNPIAGKRVVSKVDNLRFYDSPSWQDNDVAGTLDAGLGFAIDGKVMVNGFYQYKVHSSQGKTYYVTANEAYGHVK
;
A
#
# COMPACT_ATOMS: atom_id res chain seq x y z
N MET A 1 5.80 -55.90 25.26
CA MET A 1 4.92 -54.74 25.44
C MET A 1 5.19 -53.77 24.30
N LEU A 2 4.22 -53.57 23.41
CA LEU A 2 4.22 -52.58 22.31
C LEU A 2 4.38 -51.15 22.90
N PHE A 3 4.84 -50.11 22.19
CA PHE A 3 4.20 -49.47 21.03
C PHE A 3 5.20 -48.72 20.14
N VAL A 4 4.96 -48.79 18.82
CA VAL A 4 5.52 -47.93 17.77
C VAL A 4 4.77 -46.59 17.80
N TYR A 5 5.48 -45.47 17.68
CA TYR A 5 4.84 -44.18 17.38
C TYR A 5 5.34 -43.66 16.04
N TYR A 6 4.40 -43.55 15.09
CA TYR A 6 4.54 -42.77 13.86
C TYR A 6 4.68 -41.29 14.23
N VAL A 7 5.77 -40.65 13.82
CA VAL A 7 5.92 -39.19 13.91
C VAL A 7 5.28 -38.59 12.66
N TYR A 8 4.05 -38.09 12.79
CA TYR A 8 3.42 -37.24 11.78
C TYR A 8 4.21 -35.94 11.67
N ASN A 9 4.95 -35.75 10.57
CA ASN A 9 5.57 -34.47 10.26
C ASN A 9 4.52 -33.56 9.61
N ASN A 10 3.71 -32.91 10.44
CA ASN A 10 2.73 -31.91 10.03
C ASN A 10 3.48 -30.66 9.51
N SER A 11 3.30 -30.32 8.24
CA SER A 11 3.96 -29.21 7.50
C SER A 11 3.50 -27.80 7.94
N SER A 12 3.10 -27.61 9.20
CA SER A 12 2.40 -26.40 9.66
C SER A 12 3.29 -25.32 10.28
N TYR A 13 4.62 -25.49 10.30
CA TYR A 13 5.54 -24.60 11.03
C TYR A 13 6.54 -23.79 10.20
N ILE A 14 6.25 -23.57 8.91
CA ILE A 14 6.83 -22.40 8.22
C ILE A 14 5.71 -21.40 8.03
N LYS A 15 5.17 -20.91 9.15
CA LYS A 15 4.48 -19.63 9.14
C LYS A 15 5.58 -18.62 8.84
N PHE A 16 5.76 -18.31 7.55
CA PHE A 16 6.52 -17.15 7.14
C PHE A 16 5.80 -15.98 7.81
N GLU A 17 6.28 -15.59 8.99
CA GLU A 17 6.21 -14.20 9.41
C GLU A 17 6.96 -13.46 8.32
N LYS A 18 6.24 -13.15 7.24
CA LYS A 18 6.61 -12.15 6.27
C LYS A 18 6.60 -10.88 7.10
N LYS A 19 7.72 -10.65 7.80
CA LYS A 19 8.07 -9.40 8.43
C LYS A 19 7.90 -8.42 7.28
N GLU A 20 6.78 -7.69 7.28
CA GLU A 20 6.51 -6.77 6.18
C GLU A 20 7.79 -5.95 6.02
N PRO A 21 8.36 -5.89 4.81
CA PRO A 21 9.56 -5.10 4.61
C PRO A 21 9.24 -3.73 5.18
N VAL A 22 10.03 -3.29 6.16
CA VAL A 22 9.88 -1.97 6.78
C VAL A 22 9.79 -1.00 5.60
N ASN A 23 8.59 -0.50 5.29
CA ASN A 23 8.38 0.26 4.08
C ASN A 23 9.17 1.55 4.28
N PRO A 24 10.34 1.75 3.63
CA PRO A 24 11.24 2.86 3.93
C PRO A 24 10.67 4.23 3.53
N ILE A 25 9.43 4.21 3.01
CA ILE A 25 8.63 5.33 2.54
C ILE A 25 7.52 5.70 3.54
N ALA A 26 7.20 4.85 4.52
CA ALA A 26 6.23 5.19 5.55
C ALA A 26 6.70 6.42 6.34
N GLY A 27 5.79 7.35 6.61
CA GLY A 27 6.08 8.63 7.27
C GLY A 27 6.58 9.75 6.33
N LYS A 28 6.87 9.43 5.06
CA LYS A 28 7.16 10.44 4.03
C LYS A 28 5.87 11.06 3.48
N ARG A 29 5.99 12.13 2.70
CA ARG A 29 4.82 12.80 2.07
C ARG A 29 4.89 12.70 0.55
N VAL A 30 3.84 12.19 -0.08
CA VAL A 30 3.68 12.29 -1.53
C VAL A 30 3.01 13.61 -1.87
N VAL A 31 3.60 14.36 -2.79
CA VAL A 31 3.12 15.67 -3.26
C VAL A 31 2.83 15.60 -4.75
N SER A 32 1.64 16.06 -5.15
CA SER A 32 1.24 16.10 -6.55
C SER A 32 2.10 17.10 -7.33
N LYS A 33 2.50 16.72 -8.55
CA LYS A 33 3.20 17.58 -9.52
C LYS A 33 2.23 18.18 -10.54
N VAL A 34 1.02 17.63 -10.63
CA VAL A 34 0.00 17.99 -11.62
C VAL A 34 -1.30 18.39 -10.92
N ASP A 35 -2.11 19.19 -11.60
CA ASP A 35 -3.46 19.47 -11.12
C ASP A 35 -4.39 18.29 -11.38
N ASN A 36 -5.45 18.20 -10.57
CA ASN A 36 -6.46 17.16 -10.68
C ASN A 36 -5.93 15.70 -10.60
N LEU A 37 -4.86 15.45 -9.83
CA LEU A 37 -4.34 14.09 -9.62
C LEU A 37 -5.37 13.24 -8.86
N ARG A 38 -5.83 12.14 -9.46
CA ARG A 38 -6.83 11.26 -8.85
C ARG A 38 -6.25 10.48 -7.66
N PHE A 39 -7.07 10.33 -6.62
CA PHE A 39 -6.88 9.37 -5.54
C PHE A 39 -8.14 8.52 -5.35
N TYR A 40 -7.97 7.33 -4.77
CA TYR A 40 -8.96 6.25 -4.78
C TYR A 40 -9.31 5.81 -3.35
N ASP A 41 -10.56 5.37 -3.13
CA ASP A 41 -11.04 4.80 -1.86
C ASP A 41 -10.57 3.35 -1.66
N SER A 42 -10.20 2.66 -2.76
CA SER A 42 -9.72 1.28 -2.76
C SER A 42 -8.43 1.14 -3.60
N PRO A 43 -7.60 0.10 -3.39
CA PRO A 43 -6.40 -0.14 -4.20
C PRO A 43 -6.81 -0.60 -5.61
N SER A 44 -7.16 0.35 -6.46
CA SER A 44 -7.80 0.15 -7.76
C SER A 44 -7.40 1.27 -8.74
N TRP A 45 -7.67 1.03 -10.02
CA TRP A 45 -7.54 2.02 -11.09
C TRP A 45 -8.88 2.33 -11.77
N GLN A 46 -9.98 1.78 -11.24
CA GLN A 46 -11.31 1.96 -11.81
C GLN A 46 -11.87 3.34 -11.50
N ASP A 47 -12.64 3.91 -12.44
CA ASP A 47 -13.26 5.23 -12.25
C ASP A 47 -14.26 5.25 -11.08
N ASN A 48 -14.96 4.13 -10.83
CA ASN A 48 -15.90 4.01 -9.71
C ASN A 48 -15.23 4.06 -8.33
N ASP A 49 -13.93 3.82 -8.25
CA ASP A 49 -13.16 3.86 -7.00
C ASP A 49 -12.53 5.24 -6.74
N VAL A 50 -12.70 6.20 -7.65
CA VAL A 50 -12.15 7.56 -7.51
C VAL A 50 -12.85 8.26 -6.35
N ALA A 51 -12.07 8.57 -5.32
CA ALA A 51 -12.53 9.30 -4.14
C ALA A 51 -12.46 10.82 -4.32
N GLY A 52 -11.59 11.29 -5.22
CA GLY A 52 -11.45 12.70 -5.54
C GLY A 52 -10.18 13.02 -6.32
N THR A 53 -9.87 14.31 -6.39
CA THR A 53 -8.66 14.84 -7.04
C THR A 53 -7.85 15.74 -6.11
N LEU A 54 -6.56 15.83 -6.41
CA LEU A 54 -5.57 16.56 -5.64
C LEU A 54 -4.79 17.48 -6.59
N ASP A 55 -4.80 18.78 -6.31
CA ASP A 55 -4.08 19.76 -7.14
C ASP A 55 -2.58 19.78 -6.86
N ALA A 56 -1.82 20.41 -7.77
CA ALA A 56 -0.37 20.47 -7.68
C ALA A 56 0.10 21.11 -6.36
N GLY A 57 1.14 20.54 -5.75
CA GLY A 57 1.69 21.02 -4.47
C GLY A 57 0.94 20.52 -3.22
N LEU A 58 -0.27 19.98 -3.37
CA LEU A 58 -0.98 19.29 -2.30
C LEU A 58 -0.48 17.84 -2.17
N GLY A 59 -0.77 17.18 -1.05
CA GLY A 59 -0.16 15.88 -0.77
C GLY A 59 -0.59 15.23 0.54
N PHE A 60 -0.34 13.94 0.65
CA PHE A 60 -0.70 13.10 1.79
C PHE A 60 0.52 12.45 2.44
N ALA A 61 0.39 12.09 3.71
CA ALA A 61 1.36 11.24 4.39
C ALA A 61 1.22 9.80 3.91
N ILE A 62 2.35 9.14 3.67
CA ILE A 62 2.41 7.78 3.16
C ILE A 62 2.48 6.79 4.31
N ASP A 63 1.59 5.81 4.30
CA ASP A 63 1.61 4.66 5.22
C ASP A 63 2.33 3.46 4.63
N GLY A 64 2.31 3.34 3.29
CA GLY A 64 2.95 2.23 2.62
C GLY A 64 2.80 2.27 1.11
N LYS A 65 3.21 1.19 0.46
CA LYS A 65 3.17 1.03 -0.99
C LYS A 65 2.53 -0.32 -1.34
N VAL A 66 1.61 -0.32 -2.30
CA VAL A 66 0.86 -1.50 -2.74
C VAL A 66 1.01 -1.67 -4.26
N MET A 67 0.97 -2.90 -4.76
CA MET A 67 0.96 -3.20 -6.20
C MET A 67 -0.45 -3.57 -6.64
N VAL A 68 -0.95 -2.87 -7.65
CA VAL A 68 -2.29 -3.04 -8.22
C VAL A 68 -2.13 -3.20 -9.73
N ASN A 69 -2.45 -4.39 -10.23
CA ASN A 69 -2.36 -4.73 -11.66
C ASN A 69 -0.99 -4.39 -12.29
N GLY A 70 0.11 -4.65 -11.56
CA GLY A 70 1.48 -4.41 -12.03
C GLY A 70 2.01 -2.98 -11.83
N PHE A 71 1.16 -2.03 -11.41
CA PHE A 71 1.57 -0.66 -11.09
C PHE A 71 1.49 -0.39 -9.59
N TYR A 72 2.37 0.47 -9.09
CA TYR A 72 2.40 0.79 -7.67
C TYR A 72 1.51 1.98 -7.31
N GLN A 73 0.88 1.89 -6.15
CA GLN A 73 0.20 2.99 -5.47
C GLN A 73 0.79 3.19 -4.08
N TYR A 74 0.71 4.41 -3.57
CA TYR A 74 0.93 4.70 -2.16
C TYR A 74 -0.39 4.56 -1.41
N LYS A 75 -0.36 3.83 -0.31
CA LYS A 75 -1.39 3.89 0.72
C LYS A 75 -1.11 5.13 1.54
N VAL A 76 -2.08 6.03 1.63
CA VAL A 76 -1.93 7.34 2.27
C VAL A 76 -3.09 7.60 3.23
N HIS A 77 -2.91 8.51 4.18
CA HIS A 77 -4.01 8.97 5.02
C HIS A 77 -4.19 10.50 4.96
N SER A 78 -5.44 10.94 5.11
CA SER A 78 -5.77 12.35 5.33
C SER A 78 -5.56 12.73 6.80
N SER A 79 -5.59 14.04 7.08
CA SER A 79 -5.59 14.56 8.46
C SER A 79 -6.78 14.08 9.31
N GLN A 80 -7.84 13.59 8.68
CA GLN A 80 -9.00 12.98 9.34
C GLN A 80 -8.86 11.46 9.56
N GLY A 81 -7.71 10.88 9.21
CA GLY A 81 -7.44 9.45 9.38
C GLY A 81 -8.08 8.54 8.32
N LYS A 82 -8.70 9.10 7.28
CA LYS A 82 -9.24 8.29 6.17
C LYS A 82 -8.11 7.85 5.26
N THR A 83 -8.09 6.56 4.93
CA THR A 83 -7.10 5.96 4.01
C THR A 83 -7.54 6.15 2.57
N TYR A 84 -6.57 6.48 1.71
CA TYR A 84 -6.73 6.57 0.27
C TYR A 84 -5.54 5.92 -0.45
N TYR A 85 -5.66 5.79 -1.76
CA TYR A 85 -4.62 5.27 -2.63
C TYR A 85 -4.32 6.28 -3.74
N VAL A 86 -3.04 6.54 -3.99
CA VAL A 86 -2.59 7.48 -5.03
C VAL A 86 -1.46 6.86 -5.83
N THR A 87 -1.31 7.22 -7.10
CA THR A 87 -0.26 6.67 -7.96
C THR A 87 1.14 6.90 -7.37
N ALA A 88 1.99 5.87 -7.44
CA ALA A 88 3.40 5.96 -7.05
C ALA A 88 4.32 6.29 -8.23
N ASN A 89 3.75 6.73 -9.36
CA ASN A 89 4.51 7.12 -10.53
C ASN A 89 5.07 8.55 -10.37
N GLU A 90 6.40 8.65 -10.45
CA GLU A 90 7.17 9.89 -10.24
C GLU A 90 6.91 10.99 -11.29
N ALA A 91 6.27 10.63 -12.41
CA ALA A 91 5.79 11.60 -13.38
C ALA A 91 4.70 12.51 -12.79
N TYR A 92 3.82 11.96 -11.94
CA TYR A 92 2.64 12.66 -11.42
C TYR A 92 2.80 13.16 -9.99
N GLY A 93 3.69 12.56 -9.21
CA GLY A 93 3.97 12.96 -7.83
C GLY A 93 5.43 12.80 -7.47
N HIS A 94 5.84 13.34 -6.33
CA HIS A 94 7.16 13.09 -5.76
C HIS A 94 7.05 12.89 -4.25
N VAL A 95 7.95 12.08 -3.71
CA VAL A 95 8.02 11.83 -2.26
C VAL A 95 9.04 12.78 -1.65
N LYS A 96 8.64 13.48 -0.58
CA LYS A 96 9.51 14.28 0.28
C LYS A 96 9.78 13.55 1.58
#